data_AF-A0A937FAA7-F1
#
_entry.id   AF-A0A937FAA7-F1
#
_cell.length_a   1.000
_cell.length_b   1.000
_cell.length_c   1.000
_cell.angle_alpha   90.00
_cell.angle_beta   90.00
_cell.angle_gamma   90.00
#
_symmetry.space_group_name_H-M   'P 1'
#
loop_
_entity.id
_entity.type
_entity.pdbx_description
1 polymer ?
#
loop_
_entity_poly.entity_id
_entity_poly.type
_entity_poly.pdbx_seq_one_letter_code
_entity_poly.pdbx_strand_id
1 'polypeptide(L)' 'MSKSRRKNKIRGITTAKSEKESKKMANRRLRKRVNQKINKGEEQLPQLREVSDVWDFAKDGKIYDPNMKGKDMRK' A
#
# COMPACT_ATOMS: atom_id res chain seq x y z
N MET A 1 15.85 14.64 15.20
CA MET A 1 14.61 13.88 14.85
C MET A 1 14.48 12.55 15.61
N SER A 2 14.94 12.40 16.86
CA SER A 2 14.98 11.09 17.54
C SER A 2 13.74 10.77 18.41
N LYS A 3 12.90 11.77 18.75
CA LYS A 3 11.78 11.63 19.71
C LYS A 3 10.40 12.00 19.15
N SER A 4 10.24 12.11 17.82
CA SER A 4 8.92 12.42 17.23
C SER A 4 7.94 11.27 17.48
N ARG A 5 6.79 11.59 18.06
CA ARG A 5 5.69 10.65 18.32
C ARG A 5 4.43 11.10 17.60
N ARG A 6 3.57 10.14 17.25
CA ARG A 6 2.22 10.39 16.76
C ARG A 6 1.38 10.92 17.92
N LYS A 7 0.57 11.95 17.67
CA LYS A 7 -0.35 12.53 18.66
C LYS A 7 -1.52 11.59 18.97
N ASN A 8 -2.04 10.93 17.93
CA ASN A 8 -3.22 10.08 18.03
C ASN A 8 -2.83 8.61 17.96
N LYS A 9 -3.48 7.77 18.78
CA LYS A 9 -3.32 6.31 18.80
C LYS A 9 -4.05 5.65 17.64
N ILE A 10 -3.63 5.98 16.42
CA ILE A 10 -4.22 5.45 15.19
C ILE A 10 -3.25 4.44 14.58
N ARG A 11 -3.76 3.23 14.30
CA ARG A 11 -3.07 2.16 13.58
C ARG A 11 -3.88 1.73 12.35
N GLY A 12 -3.26 0.94 11.47
CA GLY A 12 -4.01 0.27 10.40
C GLY A 12 -4.97 -0.75 11.02
N ILE A 13 -6.15 -0.96 10.43
CA ILE A 13 -7.13 -1.94 10.92
C ILE A 13 -6.62 -3.39 10.79
N THR A 14 -5.70 -3.61 9.86
CA THR A 14 -5.10 -4.91 9.56
C THR A 14 -4.01 -5.33 10.55
N THR A 15 -3.67 -6.62 10.52
CA THR A 15 -2.47 -7.18 11.14
C THR A 15 -1.23 -7.09 10.25
N ALA A 16 -1.37 -6.71 8.97
CA ALA A 16 -0.25 -6.61 8.05
C ALA A 16 0.77 -5.54 8.50
N LYS A 17 2.02 -5.98 8.71
CA LYS A 17 3.11 -5.10 9.18
C LYS A 17 3.43 -4.00 8.15
N SER A 18 3.38 -4.33 6.85
CA SER A 18 3.75 -3.41 5.77
C SER A 18 2.89 -3.60 4.52
N GLU A 19 2.81 -2.57 3.69
CA GLU A 19 2.20 -2.61 2.35
C GLU A 19 3.19 -2.99 1.25
N LYS A 20 4.43 -3.34 1.61
CA LYS A 20 5.53 -3.55 0.65
C LYS A 20 5.17 -4.64 -0.37
N GLU A 21 4.54 -5.72 0.09
CA GLU A 21 4.14 -6.82 -0.78
C GLU A 21 3.02 -6.44 -1.73
N SER A 22 1.96 -5.79 -1.25
CA SER A 22 0.87 -5.28 -2.09
C SER A 22 1.39 -4.35 -3.18
N LYS A 23 2.29 -3.41 -2.83
CA LYS A 23 2.97 -2.52 -3.79
C LYS A 23 3.81 -3.28 -4.80
N LYS A 24 4.53 -4.33 -4.37
CA LYS A 24 5.33 -5.17 -5.27
C LYS A 24 4.43 -5.93 -6.25
N MET A 25 3.33 -6.50 -5.77
CA MET A 25 2.36 -7.23 -6.59
C MET A 25 1.66 -6.32 -7.61
N ALA A 26 1.18 -5.16 -7.18
CA ALA A 26 0.55 -4.17 -8.07
C ALA A 26 1.48 -3.78 -9.23
N ASN A 27 2.74 -3.43 -8.92
CA ASN A 27 3.74 -3.09 -9.94
C ASN A 27 4.09 -4.27 -10.84
N ARG A 28 4.17 -5.50 -10.30
CA ARG A 28 4.41 -6.70 -11.10
C ARG A 28 3.27 -6.94 -12.09
N ARG A 29 2.01 -6.77 -11.66
CA ARG A 29 0.82 -6.90 -12.53
C ARG A 29 0.82 -5.84 -13.63
N LEU A 30 1.10 -4.58 -13.27
CA LEU A 30 1.19 -3.48 -14.24
C LEU A 30 2.21 -3.78 -15.33
N ARG A 31 3.45 -4.12 -14.94
CA ARG A 31 4.52 -4.45 -15.90
C ARG A 31 4.14 -5.62 -16.81
N LYS A 32 3.51 -6.66 -16.25
CA LYS A 32 3.05 -7.81 -17.05
C LYS A 32 2.03 -7.38 -18.11
N ARG A 33 1.03 -6.56 -17.75
CA ARG A 33 0.02 -6.08 -18.71
C ARG A 33 0.64 -5.14 -19.75
N VAL A 34 1.51 -4.23 -19.34
CA VAL A 34 2.23 -3.32 -20.24
C VAL A 34 3.04 -4.11 -21.27
N ASN A 35 3.87 -5.07 -20.84
CA ASN A 35 4.66 -5.88 -21.77
C ASN A 35 3.78 -6.68 -22.74
N GLN A 36 2.64 -7.21 -22.27
CA GLN A 36 1.70 -7.91 -23.14
C GLN A 36 1.11 -6.99 -24.22
N LYS A 37 0.77 -5.75 -23.87
CA LYS A 37 0.24 -4.77 -24.82
C LYS A 37 1.29 -4.28 -25.82
N ILE A 38 2.50 -4.00 -25.34
CA ILE A 38 3.64 -3.63 -26.21
C ILE A 38 3.91 -4.75 -27.23
N ASN A 39 3.93 -6.01 -26.80
CA ASN A 39 4.13 -7.15 -27.70
C ASN A 39 3.01 -7.33 -28.73
N LYS A 40 1.80 -6.81 -28.45
CA LYS A 40 0.67 -6.80 -29.39
C LYS A 40 0.67 -5.58 -30.32
N GLY A 41 1.60 -4.64 -30.13
CA GLY A 41 1.61 -3.37 -30.87
C GLY A 41 0.53 -2.38 -30.44
N GLU A 42 -0.07 -2.56 -29.25
CA GLU A 42 -1.05 -1.61 -28.72
C GLU A 42 -0.36 -0.36 -28.15
N GLU A 43 -0.76 0.82 -28.60
CA GLU A 43 -0.22 2.10 -28.09
C GLU A 43 -0.84 2.52 -26.75
N GLN A 44 -2.06 2.05 -26.44
CA GLN A 44 -2.74 2.37 -25.19
C GLN A 44 -2.27 1.47 -24.05
N LEU A 45 -1.31 1.97 -23.27
CA LEU A 45 -0.82 1.30 -22.07
C LEU A 45 -1.76 1.52 -20.87
N PRO A 46 -2.00 0.48 -20.04
CA PRO A 46 -2.86 0.60 -18.89
C PRO A 46 -2.23 1.48 -17.81
N GLN A 47 -3.06 2.25 -17.11
CA GLN A 47 -2.64 3.03 -15.96
C GLN A 47 -2.58 2.17 -14.69
N LEU A 48 -1.80 2.60 -13.70
CA LEU A 48 -1.61 1.85 -12.45
C LEU A 48 -2.95 1.50 -11.75
N ARG A 49 -3.89 2.46 -11.69
CA ARG A 49 -5.19 2.29 -11.03
C ARG A 49 -6.19 1.45 -11.82
N GLU A 50 -5.97 1.24 -13.11
CA GLU A 50 -6.76 0.29 -13.92
C GLU A 50 -6.33 -1.17 -13.68
N VAL A 51 -5.13 -1.37 -13.11
CA VAL A 51 -4.55 -2.69 -12.87
C VAL A 51 -4.65 -3.11 -11.41
N SER A 52 -4.58 -2.17 -10.49
CA SER A 52 -4.68 -2.46 -9.06
C SER A 52 -5.30 -1.30 -8.33
N ASP A 53 -6.33 -1.59 -7.53
CA ASP A 53 -6.91 -0.61 -6.63
C ASP A 53 -6.06 -0.47 -5.37
N VAL A 54 -5.96 0.75 -4.86
CA VAL A 54 -5.25 1.09 -3.63
C VAL A 54 -6.04 0.61 -2.41
N TRP A 55 -7.37 0.56 -2.51
CA TRP A 55 -8.25 0.10 -1.43
C TRP A 55 -8.14 -1.41 -1.17
N ASP A 56 -7.68 -2.19 -2.15
CA ASP A 56 -7.42 -3.63 -2.00
C ASP A 56 -6.14 -3.94 -1.22
N PHE A 57 -5.41 -2.93 -0.74
CA PHE A 57 -4.13 -3.15 -0.10
C PHE A 57 -4.33 -3.72 1.30
N ALA A 58 -3.42 -4.61 1.70
CA ALA A 58 -3.54 -5.33 2.96
C ALA A 58 -3.58 -4.42 4.19
N LYS A 59 -3.15 -3.15 4.07
CA LYS A 59 -3.11 -2.15 5.14
C LYS A 59 -4.10 -1.01 4.98
N ASP A 60 -5.11 -1.21 4.15
CA ASP A 60 -6.19 -0.24 4.03
C ASP A 60 -6.97 -0.09 5.35
N GLY A 61 -7.52 1.10 5.58
CA GLY A 61 -8.29 1.42 6.78
C GLY A 61 -7.46 1.84 8.00
N LYS A 62 -8.09 2.61 8.88
CA LYS A 62 -7.50 3.13 10.13
C LYS A 62 -8.43 2.84 11.30
N ILE A 63 -7.86 2.46 12.43
CA ILE A 63 -8.58 2.24 13.68
C ILE A 63 -7.89 2.97 14.83
N TYR A 64 -8.69 3.51 15.74
CA TYR A 64 -8.20 4.00 17.02
C TYR A 64 -7.95 2.83 17.96
N ASP A 65 -6.76 2.74 18.52
CA ASP A 65 -6.37 1.67 19.45
C ASP A 65 -5.94 2.28 20.79
N PRO A 66 -6.80 2.26 21.82
CA PRO A 66 -6.49 2.85 23.13
C PRO A 66 -5.29 2.17 23.81
N ASN A 67 -4.94 0.95 23.43
CA ASN A 67 -3.89 0.15 24.04
C ASN A 67 -2.49 0.37 23.44
N MET A 68 -2.35 1.24 22.42
CA MET A 68 -1.04 1.57 21.86
C MET A 68 -0.08 2.12 22.91
N LYS A 69 1.13 1.55 22.97
CA LYS A 69 2.17 1.96 23.92
C LYS A 69 3.09 3.01 23.28
N GLY A 70 3.92 3.66 24.10
CA GLY A 70 4.82 4.72 23.64
C GLY A 70 5.83 4.29 22.55
N LYS A 71 6.13 2.98 22.44
CA LYS A 71 6.95 2.41 21.36
C LYS A 71 6.21 2.43 20.02
N ASP A 72 4.92 2.09 20.01
CA ASP A 72 4.08 2.00 18.82
C ASP A 72 3.69 3.38 18.25
N MET A 73 3.76 4.40 19.09
CA MET A 73 3.52 5.79 18.69
C MET A 73 4.75 6.46 18.06
N ARG A 74 5.89 5.78 17.93
CA ARG A 74 7.07 6.34 17.26
C ARG A 74 6.83 6.41 15.74
N LYS A 75 7.33 7.46 15.08
CA LYS A 75 7.19 7.62 13.64
C LYS A 75 8.14 6.71 12.87
#